data_AF-A0AAV6WPF6-F1
#
_entry.id   AF-A0AAV6WPF6-F1
#
_cell.length_a   1.000
_cell.length_b   1.000
_cell.length_c   1.000
_cell.angle_alpha   90.00
_cell.angle_beta   90.00
_cell.angle_gamma   90.00
#
_symmetry.space_group_name_H-M   'P 1'
#
loop_
_entity.id
_entity.type
_entity.pdbx_description
1 polymer ?
#
loop_
_entity_poly.entity_id
_entity_poly.type
_entity_poly.pdbx_seq_one_letter_code
_entity_poly.pdbx_strand_id
1 'polypeptide(L)'
;MSPIRGLIEKIRETIRYLNKSPSATQKFDTALRHCNLEGKRKVATDVPNRWNSTYLLLETVLPLKEAFCRLQRIDGHYQFSPSESEWEVAKIVHDCLKYFYEATHHFSGNKYLTSNVFFPDICTINLKMIEWGNSDHDFVRRMCDPMREKFDKYWDTCCLVLAVAVVFDPRLKMKMVEFFYKKLYGSYADSYIERVRDTLLELFIAYGGSCATQSTIPSSINLETSTSLSEFYMWCNESNASVIPKSELDSYLEEASFQSVEDFSILNWWRTNSLRLPIMAKIACVIDESRACLHPTAVEALVVADDWIKSTPRNGNGVSSKSSVDED
;
A
#
# COMPACT_ATOMS: atom_id res chain seq x y z
N MET A 1 -0.55 -1.42 -27.05
CA MET A 1 0.56 -2.40 -26.88
C MET A 1 1.35 -1.96 -25.67
N SER A 2 1.65 -2.86 -24.73
CA SER A 2 2.44 -2.55 -23.54
C SER A 2 3.80 -1.94 -23.95
N PRO A 3 4.17 -0.76 -23.42
CA PRO A 3 5.34 0.01 -23.86
C PRO A 3 6.66 -0.70 -23.62
N ILE A 4 6.69 -1.69 -22.71
CA ILE A 4 7.91 -2.43 -22.36
C ILE A 4 8.01 -3.81 -23.04
N ARG A 5 6.98 -4.25 -23.76
CA ARG A 5 6.95 -5.59 -24.36
C ARG A 5 8.13 -5.85 -25.30
N GLY A 6 8.49 -4.86 -26.12
CA GLY A 6 9.63 -4.97 -27.04
C GLY A 6 10.96 -5.18 -26.32
N LEU A 7 11.18 -4.44 -25.23
CA LEU A 7 12.38 -4.57 -24.40
C LEU A 7 12.43 -5.93 -23.69
N ILE A 8 11.33 -6.41 -23.10
CA ILE A 8 11.28 -7.73 -22.46
C ILE A 8 11.63 -8.83 -23.47
N GLU A 9 11.08 -8.74 -24.69
CA GLU A 9 11.36 -9.74 -25.72
C GLU A 9 12.84 -9.74 -26.14
N LYS A 10 13.44 -8.55 -26.30
CA LYS A 10 14.87 -8.40 -26.57
C LYS A 10 15.73 -8.98 -25.45
N ILE A 11 15.40 -8.72 -24.19
CA ILE A 11 16.12 -9.29 -23.04
C ILE A 11 16.01 -10.82 -23.06
N ARG A 12 14.82 -11.38 -23.33
CA ARG A 12 14.63 -12.83 -23.47
C ARG A 12 15.44 -13.43 -24.62
N GLU A 13 15.54 -12.74 -25.75
CA GLU A 13 16.41 -13.15 -26.86
C GLU A 13 17.89 -13.10 -26.48
N THR A 14 18.34 -12.08 -25.75
CA THR A 14 19.71 -12.02 -25.22
C THR A 14 20.02 -13.19 -24.31
N ILE A 15 19.14 -13.50 -23.36
CA ILE A 15 19.32 -14.67 -22.47
C ILE A 15 19.40 -15.97 -23.28
N ARG A 16 18.52 -16.14 -24.28
CA ARG A 16 18.55 -17.31 -25.18
C ARG A 16 19.85 -17.38 -25.99
N TYR A 17 20.32 -16.24 -26.48
CA TYR A 17 21.56 -16.13 -27.24
C TYR A 17 22.78 -16.56 -26.41
N LEU A 18 22.87 -16.05 -25.17
CA LEU A 18 23.94 -16.41 -24.23
C LEU A 18 23.91 -17.90 -23.87
N ASN A 19 22.72 -18.46 -23.59
CA ASN A 19 22.57 -19.87 -23.23
C ASN A 19 22.93 -20.84 -24.36
N LYS A 20 22.74 -20.45 -25.62
CA LYS A 20 23.00 -21.31 -26.79
C LYS A 20 24.47 -21.31 -27.23
N SER A 21 25.24 -20.27 -26.90
CA SER A 21 26.59 -20.07 -27.43
C SER A 21 27.60 -19.83 -26.30
N PRO A 22 28.52 -20.78 -26.06
CA PRO A 22 29.64 -20.58 -25.12
C PRO A 22 30.52 -19.38 -25.50
N SER A 23 30.71 -19.15 -26.81
CA SER A 23 31.47 -17.99 -27.31
C SER A 23 30.76 -16.67 -26.98
N ALA A 24 29.44 -16.59 -27.17
CA ALA A 24 28.66 -15.42 -26.79
C ALA A 24 28.73 -15.14 -25.29
N THR A 25 28.65 -16.20 -24.47
CA THR A 25 28.80 -16.10 -23.01
C THR A 25 30.16 -15.51 -22.63
N GLN A 26 31.26 -16.00 -23.22
CA GLN A 26 32.60 -15.49 -22.94
C GLN A 26 32.78 -14.01 -23.36
N LYS A 27 32.18 -13.60 -24.47
CA LYS A 27 32.17 -12.21 -24.90
C LYS A 27 31.35 -11.33 -23.95
N PHE A 28 30.21 -11.82 -23.47
CA PHE A 28 29.41 -11.10 -22.48
C PHE A 28 30.12 -10.96 -21.14
N ASP A 29 30.85 -11.99 -20.69
CA ASP A 29 31.73 -11.88 -19.52
C ASP A 29 32.79 -10.82 -19.69
N THR A 30 33.36 -10.73 -20.89
CA THR A 30 34.34 -9.70 -21.23
C THR A 30 33.69 -8.30 -21.20
N ALA A 31 32.47 -8.18 -21.70
CA ALA A 31 31.69 -6.95 -21.58
C ALA A 31 31.42 -6.57 -20.12
N LEU A 32 31.00 -7.52 -19.28
CA LEU A 32 30.78 -7.33 -17.84
C LEU A 32 32.05 -6.88 -17.12
N ARG A 33 33.19 -7.52 -17.41
CA ARG A 33 34.50 -7.14 -16.86
C ARG A 33 34.86 -5.70 -17.18
N HIS A 34 34.73 -5.31 -18.44
CA HIS A 34 35.03 -3.93 -18.82
C HIS A 34 34.09 -2.91 -18.17
N CYS A 35 32.90 -3.32 -17.71
CA CYS A 35 31.93 -2.47 -17.02
C CYS A 35 32.05 -2.51 -15.49
N ASN A 36 32.99 -3.27 -14.92
CA ASN A 36 33.06 -3.56 -13.48
C ASN A 36 31.77 -4.22 -12.93
N LEU A 37 31.16 -5.12 -13.71
CA LEU A 37 29.92 -5.84 -13.37
C LEU A 37 30.13 -7.36 -13.23
N GLU A 38 31.34 -7.77 -12.83
CA GLU A 38 31.67 -9.18 -12.60
C GLU A 38 30.70 -9.83 -11.60
N GLY A 39 30.32 -11.09 -11.85
CA GLY A 39 29.39 -11.84 -11.01
C GLY A 39 27.90 -11.51 -11.20
N LYS A 40 27.54 -10.43 -11.91
CA LYS A 40 26.14 -10.03 -12.17
C LYS A 40 25.51 -10.67 -13.41
N ARG A 41 26.06 -11.78 -13.91
CA ARG A 41 25.60 -12.43 -15.15
C ARG A 41 24.16 -12.95 -15.05
N LYS A 42 23.71 -13.32 -13.84
CA LYS A 42 22.45 -14.03 -13.66
C LYS A 42 21.25 -13.08 -13.80
N VAL A 43 20.75 -12.98 -15.02
CA VAL A 43 19.45 -12.35 -15.31
C VAL A 43 18.35 -13.39 -15.08
N ALA A 44 17.42 -13.10 -14.18
CA ALA A 44 16.25 -13.95 -13.98
C ALA A 44 15.31 -13.83 -15.17
N THR A 45 14.80 -14.94 -15.71
CA THR A 45 13.75 -14.88 -16.74
C THR A 45 12.44 -14.42 -16.10
N ASP A 46 11.70 -13.54 -16.76
CA ASP A 46 10.39 -13.16 -16.26
C ASP A 46 9.34 -14.26 -16.52
N VAL A 47 8.36 -14.37 -15.62
CA VAL A 47 7.14 -15.12 -15.85
C VAL A 47 6.17 -14.20 -16.58
N PRO A 48 5.73 -14.55 -17.81
CA PRO A 48 4.79 -13.74 -18.57
C PRO A 48 3.54 -13.43 -17.74
N ASN A 49 3.06 -12.18 -17.84
CA ASN A 49 1.86 -11.74 -17.12
C ASN A 49 1.98 -11.89 -15.60
N ARG A 50 3.15 -11.57 -15.03
CA ARG A 50 3.36 -11.39 -13.59
C ARG A 50 4.25 -10.19 -13.32
N TRP A 51 3.65 -9.08 -12.88
CA TRP A 51 4.36 -7.82 -12.66
C TRP A 51 5.51 -7.89 -11.65
N ASN A 52 5.36 -8.70 -10.59
CA ASN A 52 6.44 -8.96 -9.63
C ASN A 52 7.67 -9.57 -10.32
N SER A 53 7.44 -10.47 -11.28
CA SER A 53 8.53 -11.10 -12.03
C SER A 53 9.16 -10.14 -13.03
N THR A 54 8.35 -9.27 -13.65
CA THR A 54 8.85 -8.21 -14.55
C THR A 54 9.65 -7.17 -13.77
N TYR A 55 9.20 -6.74 -12.59
CA TYR A 55 9.97 -5.85 -11.72
C TYR A 55 11.34 -6.44 -11.39
N LEU A 56 11.37 -7.70 -10.92
CA LEU A 56 12.61 -8.40 -10.62
C LEU A 56 13.53 -8.54 -11.83
N LEU A 57 12.97 -8.81 -13.02
CA LEU A 57 13.74 -8.80 -14.27
C LEU A 57 14.39 -7.43 -14.47
N LEU A 58 13.62 -6.34 -14.42
CA LEU A 58 14.13 -5.00 -14.66
C LEU A 58 15.17 -4.56 -13.61
N GLU A 59 14.93 -4.86 -12.33
CA GLU A 59 15.87 -4.59 -11.23
C GLU A 59 17.23 -5.26 -11.49
N THR A 60 17.24 -6.48 -12.05
CA THR A 60 18.49 -7.18 -12.41
C THR A 60 19.14 -6.69 -13.71
N VAL A 61 18.34 -6.25 -14.69
CA VAL A 61 18.82 -5.97 -16.06
C VAL A 61 19.21 -4.52 -16.27
N LEU A 62 18.55 -3.56 -15.61
CA LEU A 62 18.88 -2.13 -15.74
C LEU A 62 20.37 -1.83 -15.42
N PRO A 63 20.98 -2.42 -14.37
CA PRO A 63 22.41 -2.25 -14.11
C PRO A 63 23.32 -2.82 -15.22
N LEU A 64 22.82 -3.71 -16.08
CA LEU A 64 23.57 -4.39 -17.12
C LEU A 64 23.51 -3.67 -18.48
N LYS A 65 22.79 -2.55 -18.58
CA LYS A 65 22.63 -1.78 -19.82
C LYS A 65 23.93 -1.62 -20.61
N GLU A 66 24.99 -1.14 -19.97
CA GLU A 66 26.28 -0.90 -20.63
C GLU A 66 26.95 -2.20 -21.11
N ALA A 67 26.78 -3.31 -20.39
CA ALA A 67 27.29 -4.61 -20.81
C ALA A 67 26.56 -5.14 -22.06
N PHE A 68 25.25 -4.89 -22.19
CA PHE A 68 24.48 -5.22 -23.39
C PHE A 68 24.98 -4.41 -24.61
N CYS A 69 25.17 -3.09 -24.43
CA CYS A 69 25.72 -2.23 -25.47
C CYS A 69 27.12 -2.67 -25.91
N ARG A 70 27.96 -3.09 -24.97
CA ARG A 70 29.31 -3.58 -25.29
C ARG A 70 29.30 -4.94 -25.96
N LEU A 71 28.40 -5.85 -25.59
CA LEU A 71 28.25 -7.12 -26.28
C LEU A 71 27.95 -6.90 -27.76
N GLN A 72 27.10 -5.94 -28.11
CA GLN A 72 26.79 -5.58 -29.49
C GLN A 72 28.01 -5.07 -30.27
N ARG A 73 28.94 -4.39 -29.60
CA ARG A 73 30.18 -3.91 -30.23
C ARG A 73 31.21 -5.03 -30.42
N ILE A 74 31.26 -6.00 -29.51
CA ILE A 74 32.25 -7.09 -29.51
C ILE A 74 31.77 -8.30 -30.33
N ASP A 75 30.45 -8.48 -30.46
CA ASP A 75 29.83 -9.56 -31.21
C ASP A 75 28.90 -9.05 -32.31
N GLY A 76 29.38 -9.05 -33.56
CA GLY A 76 28.58 -8.64 -34.72
C GLY A 76 27.36 -9.54 -35.00
N HIS A 77 27.29 -10.75 -34.43
CA HIS A 77 26.12 -11.62 -34.55
C HIS A 77 25.02 -11.28 -33.54
N TYR A 78 25.30 -10.46 -32.52
CA TYR A 78 24.32 -10.08 -31.51
C TYR A 78 23.48 -8.88 -31.97
N GLN A 79 22.18 -9.12 -32.18
CA GLN A 79 21.24 -8.14 -32.74
C GLN A 79 20.10 -7.73 -31.79
N PHE A 80 20.14 -8.20 -30.54
CA PHE A 80 19.03 -8.07 -29.58
C PHE A 80 19.26 -6.98 -28.52
N SER A 81 20.23 -6.08 -28.74
CA SER A 81 20.49 -4.99 -27.80
C SER A 81 19.29 -4.02 -27.76
N PRO A 82 18.71 -3.71 -26.59
CA PRO A 82 17.70 -2.67 -26.50
C PRO A 82 18.28 -1.29 -26.83
N SER A 83 17.44 -0.45 -27.44
CA SER A 83 17.75 0.94 -27.76
C SER A 83 17.77 1.83 -26.52
N GLU A 84 18.38 3.00 -26.62
CA GLU A 84 18.44 3.97 -25.53
C GLU A 84 17.04 4.36 -25.02
N SER A 85 16.10 4.63 -25.93
CA SER A 85 14.70 4.93 -25.60
C SER A 85 13.99 3.77 -24.90
N GLU A 86 14.30 2.52 -25.26
CA GLU A 86 13.73 1.36 -24.57
C GLU A 86 14.27 1.26 -23.14
N TRP A 87 15.56 1.52 -22.93
CA TRP A 87 16.15 1.56 -21.59
C TRP A 87 15.55 2.67 -20.71
N GLU A 88 15.28 3.84 -21.27
CA GLU A 88 14.60 4.93 -20.56
C GLU A 88 13.19 4.54 -20.13
N VAL A 89 12.39 3.98 -21.06
CA VAL A 89 11.06 3.45 -20.75
C VAL A 89 11.14 2.37 -19.67
N ALA A 90 12.10 1.45 -19.77
CA ALA A 90 12.27 0.39 -18.77
C ALA A 90 12.56 0.92 -17.37
N LYS A 91 13.37 1.98 -17.26
CA LYS A 91 13.66 2.63 -15.99
C LYS A 91 12.41 3.26 -15.38
N ILE A 92 11.63 4.01 -16.17
CA ILE A 92 10.39 4.63 -15.70
C ILE A 92 9.40 3.55 -15.22
N VAL A 93 9.25 2.48 -16.01
CA VAL A 93 8.35 1.37 -15.69
C VAL A 93 8.81 0.62 -14.43
N HIS A 94 10.12 0.41 -14.28
CA HIS A 94 10.71 -0.16 -13.08
C HIS A 94 10.38 0.67 -11.82
N ASP A 95 10.58 1.99 -11.89
CA ASP A 95 10.37 2.88 -10.77
C ASP A 95 8.89 2.94 -10.35
N CYS A 96 7.96 2.80 -11.30
CA CYS A 96 6.54 2.65 -10.99
C CYS A 96 6.23 1.31 -10.31
N LEU A 97 6.76 0.18 -10.83
CA LEU A 97 6.53 -1.15 -10.23
C LEU A 97 7.09 -1.30 -8.83
N LYS A 98 8.17 -0.57 -8.54
CA LYS A 98 8.83 -0.62 -7.24
C LYS A 98 7.86 -0.35 -6.09
N TYR A 99 6.98 0.64 -6.23
CA TYR A 99 5.98 0.96 -5.20
C TYR A 99 5.04 -0.22 -4.90
N PHE A 100 4.61 -0.94 -5.94
CA PHE A 100 3.79 -2.13 -5.77
C PHE A 100 4.57 -3.29 -5.17
N TYR A 101 5.82 -3.47 -5.61
CA TYR A 101 6.69 -4.55 -5.15
C TYR A 101 6.98 -4.41 -3.66
N GLU A 102 7.38 -3.20 -3.24
CA GLU A 102 7.67 -2.87 -1.84
C GLU A 102 6.42 -3.05 -0.97
N ALA A 103 5.27 -2.51 -1.41
CA ALA A 103 4.01 -2.73 -0.72
C ALA A 103 3.72 -4.24 -0.59
N THR A 104 3.74 -5.00 -1.69
CA THR A 104 3.43 -6.44 -1.70
C THR A 104 4.36 -7.23 -0.77
N HIS A 105 5.65 -6.91 -0.74
CA HIS A 105 6.59 -7.51 0.21
C HIS A 105 6.29 -7.15 1.64
N HIS A 106 5.88 -5.90 1.90
CA HIS A 106 5.46 -5.47 3.22
C HIS A 106 4.19 -6.21 3.68
N PHE A 107 3.20 -6.39 2.79
CA PHE A 107 2.01 -7.22 3.03
C PHE A 107 2.34 -8.71 3.22
N SER A 108 3.35 -9.22 2.53
CA SER A 108 3.75 -10.64 2.56
C SER A 108 4.73 -10.97 3.70
N GLY A 109 5.29 -9.94 4.35
CA GLY A 109 6.24 -10.07 5.43
C GLY A 109 5.57 -10.58 6.70
N ASN A 110 5.68 -11.88 6.98
CA ASN A 110 5.13 -12.57 8.16
C ASN A 110 5.59 -12.05 9.55
N LYS A 111 6.33 -10.93 9.64
CA LYS A 111 6.94 -10.43 10.89
C LYS A 111 6.31 -9.16 11.48
N TYR A 112 5.48 -8.41 10.75
CA TYR A 112 4.87 -7.18 11.27
C TYR A 112 3.35 -7.34 11.30
N LEU A 113 2.79 -7.21 12.51
CA LEU A 113 1.60 -7.94 12.91
C LEU A 113 0.27 -7.22 12.71
N THR A 114 0.21 -5.99 12.19
CA THR A 114 -0.98 -5.15 12.39
C THR A 114 -1.42 -4.33 11.18
N SER A 115 -2.74 -4.23 10.96
CA SER A 115 -3.40 -3.59 9.80
C SER A 115 -3.06 -2.10 9.60
N ASN A 116 -2.57 -1.42 10.64
CA ASN A 116 -2.07 -0.04 10.61
C ASN A 116 -0.90 0.19 9.64
N VAL A 117 -0.10 -0.85 9.33
CA VAL A 117 1.07 -0.68 8.44
C VAL A 117 0.69 -0.58 6.96
N PHE A 118 -0.54 -0.94 6.61
CA PHE A 118 -1.01 -1.00 5.22
C PHE A 118 -1.56 0.33 4.72
N PHE A 119 -2.19 1.12 5.60
CA PHE A 119 -2.75 2.41 5.23
C PHE A 119 -1.72 3.35 4.56
N PRO A 120 -0.48 3.52 5.08
CA PRO A 120 0.53 4.36 4.47
C PRO A 120 0.94 3.90 3.06
N ASP A 121 1.10 2.58 2.86
CA ASP A 121 1.50 2.02 1.57
C ASP A 121 0.42 2.23 0.51
N ILE A 122 -0.83 1.93 0.85
CA ILE A 122 -1.97 2.08 -0.07
C ILE A 122 -2.21 3.56 -0.38
N CYS A 123 -2.09 4.48 0.60
CA CYS A 123 -2.17 5.91 0.34
C CYS A 123 -1.02 6.40 -0.57
N THR A 124 0.19 5.86 -0.39
CA THR A 124 1.34 6.19 -1.22
C THR A 124 1.13 5.74 -2.66
N ILE A 125 0.60 4.53 -2.86
CA ILE A 125 0.20 4.03 -4.18
C ILE A 125 -0.87 4.93 -4.81
N ASN A 126 -1.88 5.36 -4.05
CA ASN A 126 -2.93 6.26 -4.56
C ASN A 126 -2.36 7.61 -5.02
N LEU A 127 -1.51 8.23 -4.19
CA LEU A 127 -0.81 9.47 -4.57
C LEU A 127 0.02 9.27 -5.85
N LYS A 128 0.71 8.14 -5.98
CA LYS A 128 1.49 7.81 -7.17
C LYS A 128 0.62 7.59 -8.40
N MET A 129 -0.55 6.96 -8.26
CA MET A 129 -1.49 6.86 -9.37
C MET A 129 -1.99 8.22 -9.82
N ILE A 130 -2.29 9.15 -8.90
CA ILE A 130 -2.66 10.53 -9.27
C ILE A 130 -1.52 11.19 -10.05
N GLU A 131 -0.28 11.07 -9.58
CA GLU A 131 0.91 11.58 -10.26
C GLU A 131 1.10 10.97 -11.66
N TRP A 132 1.00 9.64 -11.79
CA TRP A 132 1.15 8.94 -13.06
C TRP A 132 0.04 9.25 -14.06
N GLY A 133 -1.19 9.48 -13.59
CA GLY A 133 -2.28 9.94 -14.45
C GLY A 133 -2.06 11.34 -15.03
N ASN A 134 -1.20 12.14 -14.40
CA ASN A 134 -0.80 13.46 -14.86
C ASN A 134 0.61 13.49 -15.47
N SER A 135 1.24 12.33 -15.68
CA SER A 135 2.61 12.25 -16.21
C SER A 135 2.71 12.81 -17.62
N ASP A 136 3.82 13.47 -17.96
CA ASP A 136 4.12 13.91 -19.34
C ASP A 136 4.30 12.73 -20.31
N HIS A 137 4.62 11.55 -19.80
CA HIS A 137 4.79 10.35 -20.60
C HIS A 137 3.45 9.68 -20.91
N ASP A 138 3.01 9.77 -22.17
CA ASP A 138 1.75 9.17 -22.66
C ASP A 138 1.59 7.69 -22.30
N PHE A 139 2.69 6.94 -22.29
CA PHE A 139 2.64 5.51 -21.97
C PHE A 139 2.39 5.27 -20.48
N VAL A 140 2.89 6.13 -19.58
CA VAL A 140 2.64 6.05 -18.13
C VAL A 140 1.15 6.31 -17.85
N ARG A 141 0.57 7.35 -18.47
CA ARG A 141 -0.87 7.65 -18.34
C ARG A 141 -1.72 6.47 -18.80
N ARG A 142 -1.48 5.95 -20.01
CA ARG A 142 -2.20 4.79 -20.58
C ARG A 142 -2.09 3.53 -19.73
N MET A 143 -0.98 3.35 -19.02
CA MET A 143 -0.80 2.23 -18.11
C MET A 143 -1.51 2.44 -16.77
N CYS A 144 -1.63 3.69 -16.31
CA CYS A 144 -2.28 4.04 -15.05
C CYS A 144 -3.80 3.82 -15.09
N ASP A 145 -4.47 4.12 -16.20
CA ASP A 145 -5.95 4.07 -16.30
C ASP A 145 -6.57 2.71 -15.91
N PRO A 146 -6.19 1.56 -16.50
CA PRO A 146 -6.79 0.27 -16.15
C PRO A 146 -6.45 -0.17 -14.71
N MET A 147 -5.33 0.31 -14.18
CA MET A 147 -4.92 0.04 -12.81
C MET A 147 -5.76 0.86 -11.82
N ARG A 148 -5.99 2.14 -12.12
CA ARG A 148 -6.83 3.00 -11.29
C ARG A 148 -8.25 2.45 -11.18
N GLU A 149 -8.86 2.02 -12.28
CA GLU A 149 -10.22 1.45 -12.27
C GLU A 149 -10.39 0.27 -11.30
N LYS A 150 -9.36 -0.59 -11.20
CA LYS A 150 -9.39 -1.72 -10.27
C LYS A 150 -8.99 -1.32 -8.85
N PHE A 151 -8.04 -0.41 -8.70
CA PHE A 151 -7.65 0.09 -7.40
C PHE A 151 -8.79 0.85 -6.72
N ASP A 152 -9.54 1.67 -7.45
CA ASP A 152 -10.65 2.46 -6.92
C ASP A 152 -11.71 1.57 -6.27
N LYS A 153 -12.00 0.40 -6.85
CA LYS A 153 -12.92 -0.60 -6.25
C LYS A 153 -12.45 -1.05 -4.87
N TYR A 154 -11.15 -1.25 -4.69
CA TYR A 154 -10.57 -1.58 -3.40
C TYR A 154 -10.57 -0.38 -2.45
N TRP A 155 -10.15 0.78 -2.95
CA TRP A 155 -10.07 2.02 -2.20
C TRP A 155 -11.43 2.37 -1.57
N ASP A 156 -12.51 2.31 -2.35
CA ASP A 156 -13.86 2.58 -1.90
C ASP A 156 -14.35 1.59 -0.83
N THR A 157 -13.87 0.34 -0.90
CA THR A 157 -14.30 -0.73 0.02
C THR A 157 -13.51 -0.72 1.34
N CYS A 158 -12.20 -0.48 1.28
CA CYS A 158 -11.30 -0.77 2.39
C CYS A 158 -10.65 0.46 3.01
N CYS A 159 -10.60 1.62 2.32
CA CYS A 159 -9.83 2.78 2.79
C CYS A 159 -10.28 3.25 4.18
N LEU A 160 -11.59 3.30 4.43
CA LEU A 160 -12.11 3.72 5.74
C LEU A 160 -11.66 2.78 6.87
N VAL A 161 -11.73 1.47 6.65
CA VAL A 161 -11.31 0.47 7.65
C VAL A 161 -9.82 0.58 7.94
N LEU A 162 -8.99 0.75 6.90
CA LEU A 162 -7.55 0.95 7.05
C LEU A 162 -7.22 2.27 7.77
N ALA A 163 -7.95 3.34 7.47
CA ALA A 163 -7.82 4.63 8.16
C ALA A 163 -8.21 4.54 9.63
N VAL A 164 -9.28 3.80 9.96
CA VAL A 164 -9.62 3.54 11.37
C VAL A 164 -8.53 2.71 12.03
N ALA A 165 -8.03 1.66 11.38
CA ALA A 165 -6.98 0.81 11.92
C ALA A 165 -5.67 1.56 12.23
N VAL A 166 -5.26 2.51 11.37
CA VAL A 166 -4.05 3.30 11.60
C VAL A 166 -4.18 4.21 12.83
N VAL A 167 -5.41 4.64 13.15
CA VAL A 167 -5.66 5.49 14.32
C VAL A 167 -5.38 4.75 15.63
N PHE A 168 -5.59 3.43 15.66
CA PHE A 168 -5.25 2.60 16.82
C PHE A 168 -3.74 2.33 16.96
N ASP A 169 -2.89 2.77 16.03
CA ASP A 169 -1.44 2.83 16.29
C ASP A 169 -1.13 4.10 17.10
N PRO A 170 -0.70 3.98 18.37
CA PRO A 170 -0.42 5.12 19.23
C PRO A 170 0.72 6.01 18.72
N ARG A 171 1.55 5.54 17.78
CA ARG A 171 2.60 6.32 17.13
C ARG A 171 2.05 7.19 15.99
N LEU A 172 0.97 6.76 15.36
CA LEU A 172 0.42 7.36 14.14
C LEU A 172 -0.84 8.20 14.45
N LYS A 173 -1.86 7.58 15.07
CA LYS A 173 -3.15 8.19 15.41
C LYS A 173 -3.80 8.92 14.21
N MET A 174 -4.66 9.90 14.50
CA MET A 174 -5.31 10.74 13.48
C MET A 174 -4.33 11.52 12.61
N LYS A 175 -3.12 11.83 13.12
CA LYS A 175 -2.13 12.61 12.37
C LYS A 175 -1.75 11.95 11.04
N MET A 176 -1.68 10.61 11.00
CA MET A 176 -1.36 9.88 9.78
C MET A 176 -2.50 9.95 8.74
N VAL A 177 -3.75 9.85 9.21
CA VAL A 177 -4.94 10.03 8.37
C VAL A 177 -4.97 11.45 7.80
N GLU A 178 -4.82 12.46 8.66
CA GLU A 178 -4.82 13.86 8.26
C GLU A 178 -3.73 14.17 7.23
N PHE A 179 -2.52 13.65 7.45
CA PHE A 179 -1.39 13.85 6.54
C PHE A 179 -1.69 13.32 5.13
N PHE A 180 -2.19 12.09 5.00
CA PHE A 180 -2.47 11.51 3.69
C PHE A 180 -3.73 12.09 3.05
N TYR A 181 -4.81 12.27 3.82
CA TYR A 181 -6.07 12.79 3.27
C TYR A 181 -5.93 14.24 2.80
N LYS A 182 -5.14 15.08 3.48
CA LYS A 182 -4.80 16.43 2.99
C LYS A 182 -4.08 16.39 1.65
N LYS A 183 -3.20 15.41 1.43
CA LYS A 183 -2.50 15.23 0.15
C LYS A 183 -3.41 14.67 -0.95
N LEU A 184 -4.30 13.74 -0.61
CA LEU A 184 -5.15 13.03 -1.56
C LEU A 184 -6.35 13.87 -2.00
N TYR A 185 -7.01 14.55 -1.06
CA TYR A 185 -8.30 15.20 -1.28
C TYR A 185 -8.24 16.73 -1.26
N GLY A 186 -7.11 17.31 -0.85
CA GLY A 186 -6.93 18.77 -0.81
C GLY A 186 -8.03 19.45 0.02
N SER A 187 -8.82 20.32 -0.60
CA SER A 187 -9.91 21.06 0.05
C SER A 187 -11.04 20.17 0.58
N TYR A 188 -11.17 18.94 0.08
CA TYR A 188 -12.21 18.00 0.54
C TYR A 188 -11.71 17.11 1.70
N ALA A 189 -10.45 17.25 2.13
CA ALA A 189 -9.86 16.36 3.13
C ALA A 189 -10.64 16.34 4.45
N ASP A 190 -11.14 17.50 4.91
CA ASP A 190 -11.81 17.62 6.20
C ASP A 190 -13.06 16.74 6.28
N SER A 191 -13.86 16.62 5.21
CA SER A 191 -15.05 15.74 5.24
C SER A 191 -14.69 14.25 5.36
N TYR A 192 -13.58 13.81 4.75
CA TYR A 192 -13.11 12.43 4.88
C TYR A 192 -12.48 12.18 6.25
N ILE A 193 -11.79 13.17 6.82
CA ILE A 193 -11.23 13.10 8.16
C ILE A 193 -12.35 13.01 9.21
N GLU A 194 -13.39 13.84 9.09
CA GLU A 194 -14.58 13.77 9.95
C GLU A 194 -15.27 12.41 9.83
N ARG A 195 -15.38 11.84 8.62
CA ARG A 195 -15.95 10.50 8.47
C ARG A 195 -15.20 9.42 9.24
N VAL A 196 -13.87 9.53 9.34
CA VAL A 196 -13.05 8.64 10.18
C VAL A 196 -13.33 8.87 11.66
N ARG A 197 -13.44 10.13 12.11
CA ARG A 197 -13.79 10.48 13.50
C ARG A 197 -15.17 9.95 13.90
N ASP A 198 -16.18 10.13 13.04
CA ASP A 198 -17.53 9.62 13.26
C ASP A 198 -17.53 8.11 13.39
N THR A 199 -16.80 7.42 12.50
CA THR A 199 -16.71 5.95 12.53
C THR A 199 -16.00 5.44 13.80
N LEU A 200 -14.96 6.14 14.26
CA LEU A 200 -14.30 5.84 15.53
C LEU A 200 -15.25 6.01 16.73
N LEU A 201 -16.05 7.08 16.72
CA LEU A 201 -17.04 7.34 17.76
C LEU A 201 -18.16 6.29 17.76
N GLU A 202 -18.70 5.95 16.58
CA GLU A 202 -19.69 4.89 16.40
C GLU A 202 -19.16 3.55 16.94
N LEU A 203 -17.93 3.17 16.59
CA LEU A 203 -17.26 1.97 17.11
C LEU A 203 -17.08 2.03 18.63
N PHE A 204 -16.63 3.17 19.16
CA PHE A 204 -16.44 3.35 20.59
C PHE A 204 -17.75 3.16 21.37
N ILE A 205 -18.85 3.77 20.90
CA ILE A 205 -20.19 3.62 21.48
C ILE A 205 -20.66 2.17 21.38
N ALA A 206 -20.48 1.51 20.22
CA ALA A 206 -20.92 0.13 20.00
C ALA A 206 -20.25 -0.87 20.97
N TYR A 207 -19.04 -0.57 21.45
CA TYR A 207 -18.31 -1.40 22.42
C TYR A 207 -18.55 -0.98 23.88
N GLY A 208 -19.54 -0.13 24.14
CA GLY A 208 -19.98 0.28 25.48
C GLY A 208 -19.36 1.57 26.00
N GLY A 209 -18.73 2.36 25.13
CA GLY A 209 -18.27 3.70 25.45
C GLY A 209 -19.43 4.68 25.69
N SER A 210 -19.27 5.53 26.71
CA SER A 210 -20.22 6.61 26.99
C SER A 210 -19.56 7.94 26.65
N CYS A 211 -20.20 8.71 25.78
CA CYS A 211 -19.83 10.11 25.54
C CYS A 211 -20.66 10.98 26.49
N ALA A 212 -20.07 12.00 27.11
CA ALA A 212 -20.70 12.84 28.14
C ALA A 212 -21.95 13.62 27.68
N THR A 213 -22.47 13.38 26.47
CA THR A 213 -23.66 14.02 25.90
C THR A 213 -24.98 13.31 26.25
N GLN A 214 -24.97 12.21 27.00
CA GLN A 214 -26.20 11.70 27.64
C GLN A 214 -26.11 11.89 29.15
N SER A 215 -26.60 13.05 29.60
CA SER A 215 -26.92 13.29 31.01
C SER A 215 -28.08 12.39 31.43
N THR A 216 -27.79 11.11 31.68
CA THR A 216 -28.67 10.27 32.50
C THR A 216 -27.99 10.18 33.86
N ILE A 217 -28.45 11.00 34.79
CA ILE A 217 -28.07 10.96 36.20
C ILE A 217 -28.31 9.53 36.69
N PRO A 218 -27.29 8.75 37.09
CA PRO A 218 -27.53 7.48 37.76
C PRO A 218 -27.97 7.80 39.18
N SER A 219 -29.19 7.39 39.51
CA SER A 219 -29.77 7.46 40.85
C SER A 219 -28.88 6.70 41.86
N SER A 220 -28.40 7.45 42.86
CA SER A 220 -28.10 7.04 44.24
C SER A 220 -27.69 5.58 44.49
N ILE A 221 -26.39 5.34 44.70
CA ILE A 221 -25.92 4.16 45.42
C ILE A 221 -25.93 4.51 46.91
N ASN A 222 -26.90 3.98 47.65
CA ASN A 222 -26.87 3.96 49.12
C ASN A 222 -25.79 2.97 49.56
N LEU A 223 -24.65 3.49 50.05
CA LEU A 223 -23.69 2.71 50.80
C LEU A 223 -23.42 3.43 52.13
N GLU A 224 -24.09 2.95 53.18
CA GLU A 224 -23.89 3.38 54.56
C GLU A 224 -22.54 2.85 55.05
N THR A 225 -21.50 3.69 54.98
CA THR A 225 -20.30 3.58 55.84
C THR A 225 -19.53 4.90 55.80
N SER A 226 -19.84 5.81 56.72
CA SER A 226 -19.14 7.08 56.89
C SER A 226 -17.72 6.83 57.41
N THR A 227 -16.75 6.79 56.50
CA THR A 227 -15.32 6.85 56.84
C THR A 227 -14.78 8.20 56.40
N SER A 228 -13.90 8.81 57.21
CA SER A 228 -13.20 10.07 56.89
C SER A 228 -12.53 10.07 55.49
N LEU A 229 -12.20 8.90 54.95
CA LEU A 229 -11.72 8.74 53.58
C LEU A 229 -12.79 9.01 52.51
N SER A 230 -14.05 8.63 52.74
CA SER A 230 -15.15 8.92 51.81
C SER A 230 -15.44 10.42 51.70
N GLU A 231 -15.36 11.15 52.82
CA GLU A 231 -15.46 12.61 52.86
C GLU A 231 -14.28 13.28 52.14
N PHE A 232 -13.06 12.75 52.32
CA PHE A 232 -11.88 13.21 51.58
C PHE A 232 -12.02 13.00 50.06
N TYR A 233 -12.52 11.84 49.62
CA TYR A 233 -12.76 11.58 48.18
C TYR A 233 -13.87 12.46 47.61
N MET A 234 -14.95 12.72 48.37
CA MET A 234 -16.01 13.66 47.98
C MET A 234 -15.47 15.09 47.81
N TRP A 235 -14.68 15.57 48.76
CA TRP A 235 -14.05 16.90 48.71
C TRP A 235 -13.09 17.05 47.52
N CYS A 236 -12.28 16.03 47.22
CA CYS A 236 -11.42 16.00 46.03
C CYS A 236 -12.23 16.07 44.73
N ASN A 237 -13.42 15.45 44.68
CA ASN A 237 -14.28 15.45 43.51
C ASN A 237 -14.98 16.82 43.31
N GLU A 238 -15.43 17.45 44.39
CA GLU A 238 -15.99 18.81 44.38
C GLU A 238 -14.95 19.84 43.95
N SER A 239 -13.68 19.64 44.34
CA SER A 239 -12.56 20.49 43.94
C SER A 239 -12.20 20.36 42.45
N ASN A 240 -12.59 19.26 41.80
CA ASN A 240 -12.34 18.95 40.38
C ASN A 240 -13.56 19.20 39.47
N ALA A 241 -14.65 19.78 39.99
CA ALA A 241 -15.97 19.87 39.35
C ALA A 241 -16.07 20.74 38.07
N SER A 242 -14.95 21.20 37.51
CA SER A 242 -14.90 21.96 36.25
C SER A 242 -14.36 21.15 35.05
N VAL A 243 -13.85 19.94 35.28
CA VAL A 243 -13.32 19.10 34.19
C VAL A 243 -14.41 18.14 33.74
N ILE A 244 -15.03 18.44 32.59
CA ILE A 244 -15.87 17.46 31.87
C ILE A 244 -15.04 16.17 31.73
N PRO A 245 -15.50 15.02 32.26
CA PRO A 245 -14.76 13.77 32.12
C PRO A 245 -14.60 13.47 30.64
N LYS A 246 -13.36 13.54 30.14
CA LYS A 246 -13.06 13.21 28.75
C LYS A 246 -13.37 11.75 28.53
N SER A 247 -13.96 11.42 27.38
CA SER A 247 -14.15 10.02 27.02
C SER A 247 -12.79 9.34 26.86
N GLU A 248 -12.76 8.02 27.01
CA GLU A 248 -11.56 7.22 26.77
C GLU A 248 -10.99 7.46 25.36
N LEU A 249 -11.88 7.63 24.36
CA LEU A 249 -11.52 7.96 22.99
C LEU A 249 -10.85 9.34 22.90
N ASP A 250 -11.44 10.38 23.50
CA ASP A 250 -10.86 11.74 23.48
C ASP A 250 -9.49 11.77 24.15
N SER A 251 -9.38 11.11 25.32
CA SER A 251 -8.12 10.98 26.06
C SER A 251 -7.04 10.32 25.19
N TYR A 252 -7.38 9.22 24.51
CA TYR A 252 -6.45 8.55 23.59
C TYR A 252 -6.04 9.43 22.41
N LEU A 253 -6.98 10.16 21.78
CA LEU A 253 -6.71 10.96 20.60
C LEU A 253 -5.88 12.21 20.90
N GLU A 254 -6.08 12.83 22.07
CA GLU A 254 -5.34 14.02 22.50
C GLU A 254 -3.93 13.70 23.03
N GLU A 255 -3.72 12.49 23.54
CA GLU A 255 -2.41 12.06 24.03
C GLU A 255 -1.33 12.20 22.94
N ALA A 256 -0.13 12.61 23.36
CA ALA A 256 1.01 12.68 22.46
C ALA A 256 1.25 11.33 21.76
N SER A 257 1.70 11.40 20.51
CA SER A 257 2.08 10.22 19.74
C SER A 257 3.23 9.49 20.46
N PHE A 258 3.14 8.17 20.58
CA PHE A 258 4.17 7.36 21.22
C PHE A 258 5.48 7.45 20.43
N GLN A 259 6.60 7.68 21.11
CA GLN A 259 7.93 7.72 20.49
C GLN A 259 8.37 6.29 20.14
N SER A 260 8.71 6.05 18.88
CA SER A 260 9.11 4.71 18.42
C SER A 260 10.39 4.27 19.12
N VAL A 261 10.37 3.07 19.69
CA VAL A 261 11.54 2.36 20.24
C VAL A 261 11.82 1.17 19.31
N GLU A 262 13.08 0.73 19.21
CA GLU A 262 13.40 -0.57 18.58
C GLU A 262 12.55 -1.68 19.25
N ASP A 263 12.00 -2.59 18.44
CA ASP A 263 11.10 -3.69 18.84
C ASP A 263 9.71 -3.32 19.39
N PHE A 264 9.14 -2.17 19.00
CA PHE A 264 7.78 -1.81 19.38
C PHE A 264 6.73 -2.84 18.92
N SER A 265 5.97 -3.39 19.87
CA SER A 265 4.80 -4.25 19.63
C SER A 265 3.52 -3.53 20.04
N ILE A 266 2.73 -3.12 19.05
CA ILE A 266 1.42 -2.47 19.23
C ILE A 266 0.44 -3.34 20.04
N LEU A 267 0.46 -4.66 19.87
CA LEU A 267 -0.38 -5.58 20.64
C LEU A 267 0.02 -5.61 22.12
N ASN A 268 1.32 -5.62 22.41
CA ASN A 268 1.79 -5.51 23.78
C ASN A 268 1.46 -4.14 24.38
N TRP A 269 1.56 -3.06 23.58
CA TRP A 269 1.16 -1.72 24.02
C TRP A 269 -0.31 -1.67 24.43
N TRP A 270 -1.23 -2.21 23.62
CA TRP A 270 -2.65 -2.28 23.95
C TRP A 270 -2.93 -3.18 25.15
N ARG A 271 -2.23 -4.32 25.31
CA ARG A 271 -2.34 -5.15 26.52
C ARG A 271 -1.94 -4.39 27.77
N THR A 272 -0.81 -3.68 27.76
CA THR A 272 -0.35 -2.90 28.91
C THR A 272 -1.27 -1.73 29.23
N ASN A 273 -1.88 -1.11 28.21
CA ASN A 273 -2.79 0.02 28.40
C ASN A 273 -4.25 -0.38 28.62
N SER A 274 -4.59 -1.67 28.58
CA SER A 274 -5.98 -2.16 28.68
C SER A 274 -6.71 -1.77 29.97
N LEU A 275 -6.00 -1.54 31.08
CA LEU A 275 -6.60 -1.05 32.32
C LEU A 275 -7.00 0.41 32.23
N ARG A 276 -6.24 1.22 31.48
CA ARG A 276 -6.48 2.65 31.29
C ARG A 276 -7.44 2.92 30.13
N LEU A 277 -7.34 2.10 29.09
CA LEU A 277 -8.08 2.20 27.83
C LEU A 277 -8.80 0.86 27.52
N PRO A 278 -9.79 0.44 28.34
CA PRO A 278 -10.41 -0.87 28.20
C PRO A 278 -11.25 -1.05 26.93
N ILE A 279 -11.97 -0.02 26.46
CA ILE A 279 -12.82 -0.12 25.27
C ILE A 279 -11.96 -0.03 24.01
N MET A 280 -11.02 0.91 23.96
CA MET A 280 -10.09 1.09 22.85
C MET A 280 -9.20 -0.14 22.66
N ALA A 281 -8.72 -0.77 23.75
CA ALA A 281 -7.96 -2.01 23.66
C ALA A 281 -8.80 -3.18 23.09
N LYS A 282 -10.08 -3.28 23.44
CA LYS A 282 -10.99 -4.29 22.85
C LYS A 282 -11.17 -4.07 21.35
N ILE A 283 -11.41 -2.84 20.92
CA ILE A 283 -11.58 -2.50 19.50
C ILE A 283 -10.28 -2.78 18.74
N ALA A 284 -9.12 -2.38 19.29
CA ALA A 284 -7.81 -2.64 18.69
C ALA A 284 -7.56 -4.13 18.45
N CYS A 285 -7.93 -5.00 19.41
CA CYS A 285 -7.83 -6.45 19.24
C CYS A 285 -8.71 -6.96 18.07
N VAL A 286 -9.96 -6.50 17.95
CA VAL A 286 -10.87 -6.95 16.88
C VAL A 286 -10.43 -6.47 15.49
N ILE A 287 -9.95 -5.23 15.39
CA ILE A 287 -9.40 -4.69 14.15
C ILE A 287 -8.18 -5.52 13.71
N ASP A 288 -7.38 -6.00 14.67
CA ASP A 288 -6.27 -6.88 14.38
C ASP A 288 -6.70 -8.30 13.99
N GLU A 289 -7.76 -8.86 14.58
CA GLU A 289 -8.34 -10.15 14.16
C GLU A 289 -8.91 -10.08 12.73
N SER A 290 -9.42 -8.92 12.32
CA SER A 290 -9.91 -8.65 10.96
C SER A 290 -8.79 -8.65 9.89
N ARG A 291 -7.52 -8.71 10.30
CA ARG A 291 -6.32 -8.80 9.45
C ARG A 291 -6.37 -9.93 8.43
N ALA A 292 -6.81 -11.11 8.83
CA ALA A 292 -6.87 -12.27 7.94
C ALA A 292 -7.89 -12.08 6.80
N CYS A 293 -8.91 -11.25 7.01
CA CYS A 293 -9.92 -10.93 6.01
C CYS A 293 -9.45 -9.82 5.07
N LEU A 294 -8.71 -8.82 5.58
CA LEU A 294 -8.19 -7.71 4.78
C LEU A 294 -6.95 -8.10 3.96
N HIS A 295 -6.16 -9.08 4.40
CA HIS A 295 -4.93 -9.49 3.72
C HIS A 295 -5.18 -10.03 2.30
N PRO A 296 -6.12 -10.98 2.06
CA PRO A 296 -6.47 -11.40 0.70
C PRO A 296 -6.95 -10.24 -0.18
N THR A 297 -7.80 -9.36 0.35
CA THR A 297 -8.36 -8.23 -0.41
C THR A 297 -7.29 -7.17 -0.73
N ALA A 298 -6.36 -6.91 0.18
CA ALA A 298 -5.21 -6.03 -0.05
C ALA A 298 -4.23 -6.61 -1.07
N VAL A 299 -3.98 -7.92 -1.00
CA VAL A 299 -3.17 -8.62 -2.01
C VAL A 299 -3.86 -8.57 -3.38
N GLU A 300 -5.19 -8.75 -3.45
CA GLU A 300 -5.96 -8.60 -4.69
C GLU A 300 -5.85 -7.18 -5.28
N ALA A 301 -5.86 -6.14 -4.44
CA ALA A 301 -5.64 -4.75 -4.86
C ALA A 301 -4.24 -4.52 -5.47
N LEU A 302 -3.24 -5.28 -5.03
CA LEU A 302 -1.87 -5.22 -5.59
C LEU A 302 -1.70 -6.11 -6.82
N VAL A 303 -2.53 -7.14 -6.97
CA VAL A 303 -2.62 -7.97 -8.17
C VAL A 303 -3.12 -7.16 -9.37
N VAL A 304 -3.72 -5.99 -9.14
CA VAL A 304 -4.10 -5.03 -10.19
C VAL A 304 -2.93 -4.63 -11.10
N ALA A 305 -1.70 -4.59 -10.58
CA ALA A 305 -0.50 -4.32 -11.37
C ALA A 305 -0.24 -5.38 -12.47
N ASP A 306 -0.95 -6.51 -12.45
CA ASP A 306 -0.81 -7.55 -13.47
C ASP A 306 -1.41 -7.15 -14.83
N ASP A 307 -2.40 -6.26 -14.83
CA ASP A 307 -3.00 -5.71 -16.07
C ASP A 307 -2.09 -4.71 -16.78
N TRP A 308 -1.16 -4.14 -16.01
CA TRP A 308 -0.14 -3.20 -16.46
C TRP A 308 0.75 -3.80 -17.56
N ILE A 309 0.99 -5.12 -17.49
CA ILE A 309 1.70 -5.90 -18.51
C ILE A 309 0.76 -6.33 -19.64
N LYS A 310 -0.51 -6.57 -19.34
CA LYS A 310 -1.49 -7.17 -20.27
C LYS A 310 -2.14 -6.17 -21.23
N SER A 311 -2.02 -4.86 -21.02
CA SER A 311 -2.74 -3.82 -21.79
C SER A 311 -2.51 -3.90 -23.32
N THR A 312 -3.42 -4.64 -23.96
CA THR A 312 -3.73 -4.54 -25.39
C THR A 312 -4.88 -3.54 -25.54
N PRO A 313 -4.86 -2.66 -26.55
CA PRO A 313 -6.04 -1.85 -26.83
C PRO A 313 -7.16 -2.82 -27.22
N ARG A 314 -8.34 -2.70 -26.60
CA ARG A 314 -9.56 -3.22 -27.21
C ARG A 314 -9.77 -2.45 -28.51
N ASN A 315 -9.30 -2.99 -29.62
CA ASN A 315 -9.71 -2.50 -30.93
C ASN A 315 -11.21 -2.75 -31.07
N GLY A 316 -11.99 -1.67 -31.03
CA GLY A 316 -13.31 -1.65 -31.61
C GLY A 316 -13.18 -1.97 -33.09
N ASN A 317 -13.75 -3.09 -33.51
CA ASN A 317 -14.28 -3.30 -34.85
C ASN A 317 -14.99 -4.66 -34.87
N GLY A 318 -16.30 -4.60 -34.73
CA GLY A 318 -17.23 -5.65 -35.04
C GLY A 318 -18.43 -5.05 -35.76
N VAL A 319 -18.17 -4.38 -36.89
CA VAL A 319 -19.19 -4.15 -37.91
C VAL A 319 -19.67 -5.53 -38.35
N SER A 320 -20.89 -5.90 -37.99
CA SER A 320 -21.60 -6.98 -38.67
C SER A 320 -22.76 -6.34 -39.45
N SER A 321 -22.49 -6.12 -40.73
CA SER A 321 -23.49 -5.81 -41.73
C SER A 321 -23.65 -7.01 -42.65
N LYS A 322 -24.92 -7.33 -42.95
CA LYS A 322 -25.48 -8.29 -43.93
C LYS A 322 -25.57 -9.75 -43.43
N SER A 323 -26.64 -10.51 -43.70
CA SER A 323 -27.64 -10.42 -44.77
C SER A 323 -28.91 -11.21 -44.40
N SER A 324 -30.05 -10.66 -44.79
CA SER A 324 -31.28 -11.37 -45.16
C SER A 324 -31.04 -12.39 -46.27
N VAL A 325 -31.51 -13.64 -46.11
CA VAL A 325 -31.99 -14.53 -47.18
C VAL A 325 -33.07 -15.46 -46.57
N ASP A 326 -34.30 -15.20 -47.00
CA ASP A 326 -35.43 -16.06 -47.42
C ASP A 326 -35.54 -17.57 -47.09
N GLU A 327 -36.81 -17.93 -46.80
CA GLU A 327 -37.59 -19.16 -47.10
C GLU A 327 -37.10 -20.52 -46.51
N ASP A 328 -37.91 -21.34 -45.83
CA ASP A 328 -39.35 -21.70 -45.97
C ASP A 328 -40.17 -21.60 -44.67
#